data_AF-A0A812JIN7-F1
#
_entry.id   AF-A0A812JIN7-F1
#
_cell.length_a   1.000
_cell.length_b   1.000
_cell.length_c   1.000
_cell.angle_alpha   90.00
_cell.angle_beta   90.00
_cell.angle_gamma   90.00
#
_symmetry.space_group_name_H-M   'P 1'
#
loop_
_entity.id
_entity.type
_entity.pdbx_description
1 polymer ?
#
loop_
_entity_poly.entity_id
_entity_poly.type
_entity_poly.pdbx_seq_one_letter_code
_entity_poly.pdbx_strand_id
1 'polypeptide(L)'
;MKHILGSACQNLHWRGQRVFPFALRGQRTLTSSFTDDHVAVLTTGEHQPPIAMNCQRLKDLVEDARSRPTRRHQKFGLSKSAKGYQYRSTLRGWSTIVAAAACRRDREKGRQSNIDMHHLLDLVLEQGGLCAYSGIPMELLKPNSHWRASIERIDTNQGYRRGNCCLIAAEFNSAVHNASHEAGTSSGSAQWSKQKVGEVARIRTEDMPPQLLQEAIAVAKLRPGSGGKPAFAGDRGPDAERKWRCTRCELWKHEEQFYKQASRINVVKPLAWCKQCYLDSQSIRRKTLRGHGMHLLSVARHRAAAKAAAWHGTFKLDWDDLLQMLWLQGGRCYYSGVPLCCAAGPADWVWSIERLDNSVTYTRENCVLIAQEFQTSDYSRNSAKYPVFGTAQWSRSKASHIWGPYVLKNTVN
;
A
#
# COMPACT_ATOMS: atom_id res chain seq x y z
N MET A 1 -19.06 28.59 10.93
CA MET A 1 -18.88 27.23 10.38
C MET A 1 -18.96 27.26 8.85
N LYS A 2 -17.88 27.72 8.21
CA LYS A 2 -17.65 27.74 6.76
C LYS A 2 -16.12 27.76 6.55
N HIS A 3 -15.65 26.95 5.59
CA HIS A 3 -14.29 26.92 4.99
C HIS A 3 -13.08 26.64 5.90
N ILE A 4 -12.56 25.40 5.83
CA ILE A 4 -11.11 25.13 5.85
C ILE A 4 -10.83 24.14 4.71
N LEU A 5 -10.59 24.68 3.52
CA LEU A 5 -9.88 24.02 2.43
C LEU A 5 -8.74 24.96 2.05
N GLY A 6 -7.51 24.44 2.07
CA GLY A 6 -6.32 25.12 1.57
C GLY A 6 -5.36 25.58 2.66
N SER A 7 -4.33 24.78 2.96
CA SER A 7 -2.96 25.27 3.19
C SER A 7 -2.07 24.12 3.63
N ALA A 8 -1.33 23.53 2.69
CA ALA A 8 -0.04 22.90 2.94
C ALA A 8 0.73 22.66 1.63
N CYS A 9 0.80 23.67 0.74
CA CYS A 9 1.75 23.66 -0.39
C CYS A 9 2.08 25.04 -0.98
N GLN A 10 1.69 26.15 -0.33
CA GLN A 10 2.06 27.49 -0.76
C GLN A 10 3.01 28.10 0.27
N ASN A 11 4.31 28.03 -0.02
CA ASN A 11 5.33 29.04 0.27
C ASN A 11 6.73 28.44 0.08
N LEU A 12 7.09 28.19 -1.18
CA LEU A 12 8.47 28.30 -1.64
C LEU A 12 8.48 29.47 -2.62
N HIS A 13 8.91 30.65 -2.14
CA HIS A 13 9.22 31.79 -3.00
C HIS A 13 10.37 31.40 -3.93
N TRP A 14 10.03 31.01 -5.17
CA TRP A 14 11.01 30.84 -6.24
C TRP A 14 11.21 32.19 -6.94
N ARG A 15 12.43 32.72 -6.84
CA ARG A 15 12.85 33.90 -7.61
C ARG A 15 12.76 33.57 -9.11
N GLY A 16 12.09 34.44 -9.86
CA GLY A 16 11.64 34.22 -11.23
C GLY A 16 12.74 33.73 -12.18
N GLN A 17 12.60 32.50 -12.64
CA GLN A 17 13.23 32.04 -13.88
C GLN A 17 12.21 32.20 -15.02
N ARG A 18 12.64 32.84 -16.10
CA ARG A 18 11.83 33.03 -17.31
C ARG A 18 11.50 31.67 -17.90
N VAL A 19 10.21 31.35 -17.96
CA VAL A 19 9.70 30.15 -18.63
C VAL A 19 9.74 30.42 -20.13
N PHE A 20 10.64 29.75 -20.86
CA PHE A 20 10.64 29.79 -22.31
C PHE A 20 9.47 28.94 -22.86
N PRO A 21 8.75 29.41 -23.91
CA PRO A 21 7.75 28.59 -24.57
C PRO A 21 8.43 27.41 -25.27
N PHE A 22 8.20 26.20 -24.76
CA PHE A 22 8.71 24.98 -25.36
C PHE A 22 7.74 24.53 -26.46
N ALA A 23 8.16 24.62 -27.72
CA ALA A 23 7.46 23.99 -28.83
C ALA A 23 7.65 22.46 -28.74
N LEU A 24 6.59 21.74 -28.41
CA LEU A 24 6.56 20.27 -28.46
C LEU A 24 6.67 19.83 -29.93
N ARG A 25 7.87 19.44 -30.37
CA ARG A 25 8.06 18.83 -31.70
C ARG A 25 7.40 17.44 -31.72
N GLY A 26 6.38 17.32 -32.58
CA GLY A 26 5.91 16.09 -33.24
C GLY A 26 5.93 14.81 -32.40
N GLN A 27 5.05 14.70 -31.41
CA GLN A 27 4.70 13.38 -30.87
C GLN A 27 3.80 12.68 -31.90
N ARG A 28 4.23 11.52 -32.40
CA ARG A 28 3.33 10.58 -33.08
C ARG A 28 2.18 10.29 -32.13
N THR A 29 0.96 10.58 -32.56
CA THR A 29 -0.29 10.18 -31.90
C THR A 29 -0.35 8.66 -31.91
N LEU A 30 0.28 8.02 -30.93
CA LEU A 30 -0.04 6.66 -30.56
C LEU A 30 -1.41 6.72 -29.89
N THR A 31 -2.47 6.58 -30.68
CA THR A 31 -3.81 6.21 -30.20
C THR A 31 -3.75 4.76 -29.74
N SER A 32 -2.95 4.49 -28.72
CA SER A 32 -3.08 3.29 -27.90
C SER A 32 -4.29 3.55 -27.02
N SER A 33 -5.47 3.24 -27.57
CA SER A 33 -6.64 3.03 -26.75
C SER A 33 -6.26 1.93 -25.75
N PHE A 34 -6.10 2.30 -24.49
CA PHE A 34 -6.29 1.35 -23.39
C PHE A 34 -7.76 0.95 -23.43
N THR A 35 -8.14 0.12 -24.40
CA THR A 35 -9.42 -0.58 -24.34
C THR A 35 -9.28 -1.58 -23.19
N ASP A 36 -10.23 -1.54 -22.26
CA ASP A 36 -10.32 -2.47 -21.12
C ASP A 36 -10.49 -3.95 -21.57
N ASP A 37 -10.38 -4.25 -22.87
CA ASP A 37 -10.74 -5.52 -23.51
C ASP A 37 -9.65 -6.60 -23.44
N HIS A 38 -8.40 -6.26 -23.09
CA HIS A 38 -7.30 -7.24 -23.05
C HIS A 38 -7.09 -7.96 -21.70
N VAL A 39 -7.98 -7.75 -20.72
CA VAL A 39 -8.08 -8.60 -19.52
C VAL A 39 -9.46 -9.29 -19.49
N ALA A 40 -9.98 -9.65 -20.66
CA ALA A 40 -11.14 -10.52 -20.77
C ALA A 40 -10.73 -11.98 -20.54
N VAL A 41 -11.63 -12.70 -19.86
CA VAL A 41 -11.64 -14.15 -19.62
C VAL A 41 -10.93 -14.62 -18.33
N LEU A 42 -11.44 -14.17 -17.17
CA LEU A 42 -11.80 -15.06 -16.06
C LEU A 42 -13.08 -14.51 -15.39
N THR A 43 -14.21 -15.16 -15.70
CA THR A 43 -15.45 -15.28 -14.89
C THR A 43 -15.96 -14.02 -14.17
N THR A 44 -16.95 -13.38 -14.79
CA THR A 44 -17.73 -12.23 -14.27
C THR A 44 -18.43 -12.45 -12.92
N GLY A 45 -18.39 -13.67 -12.35
CA GLY A 45 -18.90 -13.99 -11.02
C GLY A 45 -17.87 -13.97 -9.88
N GLU A 46 -16.57 -13.84 -10.16
CA GLU A 46 -15.56 -14.13 -9.12
C GLU A 46 -15.39 -13.04 -8.07
N HIS A 47 -15.64 -11.76 -8.37
CA HIS A 47 -15.29 -10.68 -7.44
C HIS A 47 -16.43 -10.16 -6.55
N GLN A 48 -17.64 -10.73 -6.65
CA GLN A 48 -18.76 -10.30 -5.81
C GLN A 48 -18.57 -10.74 -4.35
N PRO A 49 -18.97 -9.91 -3.37
CA PRO A 49 -19.03 -10.38 -2.00
C PRO A 49 -20.05 -11.50 -1.83
N PRO A 50 -19.85 -12.36 -0.82
CA PRO A 50 -20.84 -13.37 -0.50
C PRO A 50 -22.19 -12.72 -0.16
N ILE A 51 -23.26 -13.48 -0.32
CA ILE A 51 -24.59 -13.05 0.13
C ILE A 51 -24.56 -12.96 1.67
N ALA A 52 -25.16 -11.89 2.21
CA ALA A 52 -25.29 -11.71 3.65
C ALA A 52 -25.93 -12.94 4.29
N MET A 53 -25.30 -13.47 5.33
CA MET A 53 -25.81 -14.64 6.02
C MET A 53 -27.02 -14.26 6.88
N ASN A 54 -28.07 -15.09 6.85
CA ASN A 54 -29.18 -14.93 7.77
C ASN A 54 -28.69 -15.01 9.23
N CYS A 55 -29.21 -14.14 10.10
CA CYS A 55 -28.80 -14.04 11.50
C CYS A 55 -28.92 -15.36 12.28
N GLN A 56 -29.96 -16.16 12.01
CA GLN A 56 -30.13 -17.47 12.65
C GLN A 56 -29.05 -18.44 12.19
N ARG A 57 -28.83 -18.55 10.88
CA ARG A 57 -27.76 -19.39 10.32
C ARG A 57 -26.37 -19.01 10.87
N LEU A 58 -26.12 -17.72 11.05
CA LEU A 58 -24.86 -17.24 11.64
C LEU A 58 -24.71 -17.67 13.09
N LYS A 59 -25.78 -17.56 13.90
CA LYS A 59 -25.82 -18.07 15.28
C LYS A 59 -25.56 -19.57 15.32
N ASP A 60 -26.21 -20.34 14.46
CA ASP A 60 -26.05 -21.80 14.40
C ASP A 60 -24.58 -22.18 14.09
N LEU A 61 -23.92 -21.49 13.16
CA LEU A 61 -22.50 -21.70 12.86
C LEU A 61 -21.58 -21.35 14.04
N VAL A 62 -21.90 -20.30 14.80
CA VAL A 62 -21.13 -19.90 15.98
C VAL A 62 -21.29 -20.90 17.11
N GLU A 63 -22.52 -21.37 17.37
CA GLU A 63 -22.78 -22.40 18.37
C GLU A 63 -22.12 -23.73 18.00
N ASP A 64 -22.17 -24.16 16.73
CA ASP A 64 -21.43 -25.32 16.24
C ASP A 64 -19.92 -25.14 16.47
N ALA A 65 -19.37 -23.97 16.17
CA ALA A 65 -17.94 -23.69 16.38
C ALA A 65 -17.52 -23.70 17.86
N ARG A 66 -18.40 -23.26 18.77
CA ARG A 66 -18.19 -23.30 20.23
C ARG A 66 -18.27 -24.71 20.79
N SER A 67 -19.12 -25.54 20.19
CA SER A 67 -19.33 -26.92 20.63
C SER A 67 -18.01 -27.73 20.65
N ARG A 68 -17.96 -28.77 21.50
CA ARG A 68 -16.82 -29.68 21.52
C ARG A 68 -16.79 -30.46 20.21
N PRO A 69 -15.63 -30.63 19.57
CA PRO A 69 -15.53 -31.46 18.37
C PRO A 69 -16.04 -32.85 18.71
N THR A 70 -17.14 -33.27 18.10
CA THR A 70 -17.59 -34.66 18.24
C THR A 70 -16.51 -35.55 17.64
N ARG A 71 -16.11 -36.62 18.32
CA ARG A 71 -15.10 -37.59 17.82
C ARG A 71 -15.45 -38.20 16.44
N ARG A 72 -16.68 -37.95 15.94
CA ARG A 72 -17.29 -38.50 14.72
C ARG A 72 -16.68 -38.07 13.39
N HIS A 73 -15.62 -37.26 13.38
CA HIS A 73 -14.92 -36.88 12.15
C HIS A 73 -13.48 -37.40 12.06
N GLN A 74 -13.19 -38.58 12.62
CA GLN A 74 -12.05 -39.38 12.17
C GLN A 74 -12.29 -39.85 10.72
N LYS A 75 -12.11 -38.93 9.76
CA LYS A 75 -12.08 -39.26 8.33
C LYS A 75 -10.79 -40.01 8.06
N PHE A 76 -10.90 -41.33 7.98
CA PHE A 76 -9.90 -42.20 7.38
C PHE A 76 -9.66 -41.76 5.93
N GLY A 77 -8.39 -41.72 5.50
CA GLY A 77 -8.02 -41.51 4.10
C GLY A 77 -7.65 -40.09 3.63
N LEU A 78 -7.90 -39.02 4.40
CA LEU A 78 -7.47 -37.68 3.96
C LEU A 78 -6.00 -37.39 4.30
N SER A 79 -5.29 -36.78 3.34
CA SER A 79 -3.92 -36.28 3.55
C SER A 79 -3.87 -35.21 4.65
N LYS A 80 -2.70 -35.03 5.29
CA LYS A 80 -2.50 -34.02 6.34
C LYS A 80 -2.82 -32.60 5.84
N SER A 81 -2.51 -32.29 4.57
CA SER A 81 -2.83 -31.01 3.95
C SER A 81 -4.35 -30.84 3.81
N ALA A 82 -5.07 -31.82 3.25
CA ALA A 82 -6.51 -31.78 3.09
C ALA A 82 -7.25 -31.63 4.42
N LYS A 83 -6.81 -32.32 5.48
CA LYS A 83 -7.34 -32.17 6.85
C LYS A 83 -7.14 -30.74 7.37
N GLY A 84 -5.95 -30.16 7.15
CA GLY A 84 -5.65 -28.79 7.54
C GLY A 84 -6.49 -27.76 6.80
N TYR A 85 -6.76 -27.98 5.51
CA TYR A 85 -7.67 -27.13 4.73
C TYR A 85 -9.10 -27.21 5.23
N GLN A 86 -9.65 -28.42 5.37
CA GLN A 86 -11.02 -28.63 5.87
C GLN A 86 -11.23 -27.97 7.24
N TYR A 87 -10.26 -28.09 8.14
CA TYR A 87 -10.35 -27.43 9.44
C TYR A 87 -10.36 -25.90 9.29
N ARG A 88 -9.51 -25.32 8.46
CA ARG A 88 -9.49 -23.87 8.16
C ARG A 88 -10.78 -23.38 7.51
N SER A 89 -11.50 -24.26 6.82
CA SER A 89 -12.81 -23.99 6.24
C SER A 89 -13.97 -24.06 7.25
N THR A 90 -13.70 -24.35 8.52
CA THR A 90 -14.69 -24.23 9.60
C THR A 90 -14.51 -22.91 10.33
N LEU A 91 -15.60 -22.34 10.84
CA LEU A 91 -15.53 -21.12 11.64
C LEU A 91 -14.67 -21.29 12.89
N ARG A 92 -14.73 -22.48 13.53
CA ARG A 92 -13.86 -22.88 14.65
C ARG A 92 -12.38 -22.84 14.28
N GLY A 93 -12.02 -23.47 13.16
CA GLY A 93 -10.63 -23.54 12.75
C GLY A 93 -10.07 -22.21 12.28
N TRP A 94 -10.86 -21.42 11.56
CA TRP A 94 -10.50 -20.04 11.22
C TRP A 94 -10.24 -19.21 12.49
N SER A 95 -11.20 -19.13 13.41
CA SER A 95 -11.09 -18.30 14.62
C SER A 95 -9.93 -18.74 15.52
N THR A 96 -9.72 -20.05 15.69
CA THR A 96 -8.57 -20.59 16.44
C THR A 96 -7.24 -20.13 15.83
N ILE A 97 -7.09 -20.27 14.52
CA ILE A 97 -5.83 -19.96 13.82
C ILE A 97 -5.57 -18.46 13.81
N VAL A 98 -6.61 -17.65 13.57
CA VAL A 98 -6.49 -16.18 13.53
C VAL A 98 -6.13 -15.62 14.90
N ALA A 99 -6.80 -16.06 15.97
CA ALA A 99 -6.48 -15.63 17.34
C ALA A 99 -5.03 -16.00 17.70
N ALA A 100 -4.61 -17.25 17.45
CA ALA A 100 -3.24 -17.69 17.73
C ALA A 100 -2.19 -16.89 16.93
N ALA A 101 -2.45 -16.59 15.66
CA ALA A 101 -1.56 -15.79 14.82
C ALA A 101 -1.47 -14.33 15.29
N ALA A 102 -2.59 -13.75 15.74
CA ALA A 102 -2.62 -12.41 16.32
C ALA A 102 -1.82 -12.33 17.63
N CYS A 103 -2.04 -13.25 18.56
CA CYS A 103 -1.30 -13.33 19.82
C CYS A 103 0.21 -13.50 19.59
N ARG A 104 0.61 -14.33 18.62
CA ARG A 104 2.03 -14.51 18.25
C ARG A 104 2.65 -13.20 17.74
N ARG A 105 1.98 -12.50 16.82
CA ARG A 105 2.45 -11.22 16.26
C ARG A 105 2.61 -10.11 17.29
N ASP A 106 1.77 -10.11 18.32
CA ASP A 106 1.89 -9.16 19.42
C ASP A 106 3.01 -9.52 20.38
N ARG A 107 3.18 -10.80 20.72
CA ARG A 107 4.32 -11.28 21.50
C ARG A 107 5.66 -10.93 20.83
N GLU A 108 5.78 -11.16 19.54
CA GLU A 108 6.97 -10.81 18.73
C GLU A 108 7.28 -9.30 18.75
N LYS A 109 6.26 -8.47 18.99
CA LYS A 109 6.37 -7.01 19.03
C LYS A 109 6.27 -6.44 20.45
N GLY A 110 6.30 -7.27 21.49
CA GLY A 110 6.21 -6.85 22.89
C GLY A 110 4.87 -6.22 23.29
N ARG A 111 3.78 -6.46 22.54
CA ARG A 111 2.43 -5.96 22.86
C ARG A 111 1.62 -7.00 23.63
N GLN A 112 0.66 -6.53 24.42
CA GLN A 112 -0.29 -7.37 25.13
C GLN A 112 -1.43 -7.82 24.20
N SER A 113 -1.83 -9.09 24.31
CA SER A 113 -2.96 -9.66 23.57
C SER A 113 -3.79 -10.55 24.49
N ASN A 114 -5.12 -10.38 24.50
CA ASN A 114 -6.05 -11.19 25.30
C ASN A 114 -7.25 -11.70 24.50
N ILE A 115 -7.09 -11.77 23.17
CA ILE A 115 -8.10 -12.39 22.30
C ILE A 115 -7.91 -13.90 22.23
N ASP A 116 -9.03 -14.61 22.13
CA ASP A 116 -9.10 -16.06 21.94
C ASP A 116 -10.11 -16.38 20.83
N MET A 117 -10.32 -17.67 20.57
CA MET A 117 -11.30 -18.12 19.58
C MET A 117 -12.71 -17.62 19.90
N HIS A 118 -13.14 -17.64 21.16
CA HIS A 118 -14.49 -17.26 21.57
C HIS A 118 -14.74 -15.78 21.31
N HIS A 119 -13.76 -14.92 21.62
CA HIS A 119 -13.87 -13.49 21.32
C HIS A 119 -14.06 -13.22 19.83
N LEU A 120 -13.38 -13.94 18.94
CA LEU A 120 -13.58 -13.76 17.50
C LEU A 120 -14.96 -14.23 17.04
N LEU A 121 -15.52 -15.27 17.67
CA LEU A 121 -16.89 -15.70 17.42
C LEU A 121 -17.91 -14.67 17.92
N ASP A 122 -17.65 -14.03 19.06
CA ASP A 122 -18.45 -12.92 19.57
C ASP A 122 -18.46 -11.76 18.57
N LEU A 123 -17.29 -11.36 18.05
CA LEU A 123 -17.19 -10.33 17.00
C LEU A 123 -17.96 -10.70 15.72
N VAL A 124 -17.97 -11.97 15.32
CA VAL A 124 -18.77 -12.43 14.16
C VAL A 124 -20.26 -12.17 14.39
N LEU A 125 -20.77 -12.48 15.59
CA LEU A 125 -22.17 -12.22 15.95
C LEU A 125 -22.47 -10.73 16.07
N GLU A 126 -21.64 -9.99 16.80
CA GLU A 126 -21.80 -8.55 17.02
C GLU A 126 -21.83 -7.76 15.71
N GLN A 127 -21.01 -8.16 14.72
CA GLN A 127 -20.96 -7.53 13.41
C GLN A 127 -21.93 -8.16 12.38
N GLY A 128 -22.68 -9.20 12.75
CA GLY A 128 -23.58 -9.91 11.82
C GLY A 128 -22.85 -10.53 10.61
N GLY A 129 -21.58 -10.89 10.75
CA GLY A 129 -20.75 -11.40 9.64
C GLY A 129 -20.37 -10.34 8.60
N LEU A 130 -20.54 -9.06 8.90
CA LEU A 130 -20.23 -7.94 8.02
C LEU A 130 -18.87 -7.31 8.34
N CYS A 131 -18.22 -6.74 7.33
CA CYS A 131 -17.00 -5.95 7.47
C CYS A 131 -17.28 -4.68 8.29
N ALA A 132 -16.51 -4.44 9.35
CA ALA A 132 -16.70 -3.29 10.23
C ALA A 132 -16.53 -1.93 9.52
N TYR A 133 -15.75 -1.87 8.43
CA TYR A 133 -15.49 -0.62 7.71
C TYR A 133 -16.50 -0.36 6.59
N SER A 134 -16.79 -1.35 5.76
CA SER A 134 -17.62 -1.18 4.56
C SER A 134 -19.03 -1.74 4.66
N GLY A 135 -19.33 -2.54 5.69
CA GLY A 135 -20.62 -3.21 5.83
C GLY A 135 -20.85 -4.37 4.86
N ILE A 136 -19.89 -4.69 3.98
CA ILE A 136 -20.03 -5.82 3.05
C ILE A 136 -19.98 -7.16 3.80
N PRO A 137 -20.73 -8.18 3.37
CA PRO A 137 -20.62 -9.51 3.92
C PRO A 137 -19.22 -10.09 3.71
N MET A 138 -18.69 -10.76 4.74
CA MET A 138 -17.39 -11.43 4.67
C MET A 138 -17.55 -12.93 4.42
N GLU A 139 -16.57 -13.52 3.73
CA GLU A 139 -16.46 -14.98 3.58
C GLU A 139 -15.76 -15.57 4.81
N LEU A 140 -16.47 -16.44 5.53
CA LEU A 140 -16.06 -17.01 6.81
C LEU A 140 -15.57 -18.46 6.70
N LEU A 141 -15.94 -19.17 5.63
CA LEU A 141 -15.80 -20.63 5.53
C LEU A 141 -14.91 -21.07 4.37
N LYS A 142 -14.56 -20.18 3.45
CA LYS A 142 -13.64 -20.48 2.33
C LYS A 142 -12.30 -19.78 2.51
N PRO A 143 -11.25 -20.49 2.96
CA PRO A 143 -9.90 -19.96 2.93
C PRO A 143 -9.52 -19.56 1.50
N ASN A 144 -8.70 -18.53 1.36
CA ASN A 144 -8.23 -18.03 0.05
C ASN A 144 -9.36 -17.59 -0.90
N SER A 145 -10.49 -17.10 -0.38
CA SER A 145 -11.54 -16.47 -1.16
C SER A 145 -11.37 -14.95 -1.23
N HIS A 146 -12.18 -14.32 -2.08
CA HIS A 146 -12.48 -12.89 -1.97
C HIS A 146 -13.23 -12.60 -0.67
N TRP A 147 -13.08 -11.37 -0.16
CA TRP A 147 -13.84 -10.84 0.97
C TRP A 147 -13.70 -11.67 2.25
N ARG A 148 -12.62 -12.46 2.37
CA ARG A 148 -12.38 -13.30 3.54
C ARG A 148 -12.23 -12.47 4.80
N ALA A 149 -12.78 -12.94 5.91
CA ALA A 149 -12.64 -12.24 7.17
C ALA A 149 -11.18 -12.18 7.65
N SER A 150 -10.81 -11.00 8.13
CA SER A 150 -9.52 -10.69 8.74
C SER A 150 -9.75 -9.93 10.05
N ILE A 151 -8.83 -10.11 11.00
CA ILE A 151 -8.84 -9.34 12.24
C ILE A 151 -8.00 -8.08 12.06
N GLU A 152 -8.54 -6.94 12.49
CA GLU A 152 -7.87 -5.64 12.47
C GLU A 152 -7.92 -4.99 13.84
N ARG A 153 -6.90 -4.17 14.15
CA ARG A 153 -6.88 -3.36 15.36
C ARG A 153 -7.53 -2.01 15.10
N ILE A 154 -8.39 -1.58 16.00
CA ILE A 154 -9.00 -0.24 15.96
C ILE A 154 -7.92 0.82 16.23
N ASP A 155 -7.13 0.63 17.29
CA ASP A 155 -5.93 1.41 17.60
C ASP A 155 -4.68 0.57 17.39
N THR A 156 -3.82 1.01 16.47
CA THR A 156 -2.58 0.31 16.09
C THR A 156 -1.47 0.43 17.13
N ASN A 157 -1.56 1.37 18.06
CA ASN A 157 -0.61 1.51 19.17
C ASN A 157 -0.83 0.45 20.25
N GLN A 158 -1.97 -0.21 20.22
CA GLN A 158 -2.36 -1.23 21.20
C GLN A 158 -2.31 -2.61 20.56
N GLY A 159 -2.23 -3.65 21.38
CA GLY A 159 -2.30 -5.02 20.86
C GLY A 159 -3.72 -5.45 20.50
N TYR A 160 -3.86 -6.69 20.07
CA TYR A 160 -5.12 -7.38 19.86
C TYR A 160 -5.72 -7.70 21.23
N ARG A 161 -6.51 -6.75 21.73
CA ARG A 161 -7.25 -6.90 22.98
C ARG A 161 -8.75 -6.79 22.75
N ARG A 162 -9.54 -7.42 23.62
CA ARG A 162 -11.00 -7.27 23.63
C ARG A 162 -11.36 -5.77 23.65
N GLY A 163 -12.23 -5.35 22.73
CA GLY A 163 -12.60 -3.94 22.53
C GLY A 163 -11.65 -3.10 21.66
N ASN A 164 -10.48 -3.62 21.26
CA ASN A 164 -9.57 -2.98 20.30
C ASN A 164 -9.46 -3.75 18.98
N CYS A 165 -10.36 -4.70 18.74
CA CYS A 165 -10.36 -5.53 17.54
C CYS A 165 -11.70 -5.39 16.83
N CYS A 166 -11.66 -5.48 15.51
CA CYS A 166 -12.85 -5.68 14.68
C CYS A 166 -12.53 -6.67 13.57
N LEU A 167 -13.57 -7.20 12.93
CA LEU A 167 -13.43 -8.01 11.73
C LEU A 167 -13.65 -7.15 10.49
N ILE A 168 -12.74 -7.27 9.53
CA ILE A 168 -12.79 -6.57 8.25
C ILE A 168 -12.62 -7.57 7.11
N ALA A 169 -13.10 -7.23 5.91
CA ALA A 169 -12.71 -7.99 4.73
C ALA A 169 -11.20 -7.79 4.48
N ALA A 170 -10.50 -8.86 4.08
CA ALA A 170 -9.04 -8.84 3.96
C ALA A 170 -8.51 -7.81 2.95
N GLU A 171 -9.34 -7.37 2.01
CA GLU A 171 -9.11 -6.24 1.10
C GLU A 171 -8.81 -4.94 1.85
N PHE A 172 -9.33 -4.75 3.05
CA PHE A 172 -9.06 -3.56 3.86
C PHE A 172 -7.85 -3.72 4.79
N ASN A 173 -7.21 -4.90 4.82
CA ASN A 173 -6.05 -5.16 5.68
C ASN A 173 -4.75 -4.78 4.95
N SER A 174 -4.54 -3.48 4.80
CA SER A 174 -3.36 -2.92 4.14
C SER A 174 -2.20 -2.77 5.11
N ALA A 175 -1.00 -3.15 4.67
CA ALA A 175 0.17 -3.10 5.51
C ALA A 175 0.65 -1.65 5.72
N VAL A 176 0.60 -1.17 6.96
CA VAL A 176 1.19 0.12 7.33
C VAL A 176 2.70 -0.05 7.48
N HIS A 177 3.45 0.34 6.45
CA HIS A 177 4.89 0.06 6.40
C HIS A 177 5.78 1.08 7.14
N ASN A 178 5.30 2.26 7.53
CA ASN A 178 6.14 3.29 8.13
C ASN A 178 5.36 4.23 9.06
N ALA A 179 4.76 3.72 10.14
CA ALA A 179 4.41 4.61 11.24
C ALA A 179 5.73 4.97 11.94
N SER A 180 6.35 6.08 11.55
CA SER A 180 7.28 6.76 12.45
C SER A 180 6.51 6.95 13.76
N HIS A 181 7.00 6.36 14.85
CA HIS A 181 6.36 6.34 16.17
C HIS A 181 6.19 7.74 16.82
N GLU A 182 6.36 8.82 16.07
CA GLU A 182 6.07 10.18 16.51
C GLU A 182 4.55 10.35 16.60
N ALA A 183 4.02 10.03 17.78
CA ALA A 183 2.62 9.92 18.16
C ALA A 183 1.83 11.26 18.16
N GLY A 184 2.25 12.26 17.39
CA GLY A 184 1.75 13.63 17.54
C GLY A 184 0.51 13.96 16.70
N THR A 185 0.62 13.90 15.37
CA THR A 185 -0.36 14.55 14.47
C THR A 185 -0.17 14.08 13.03
N SER A 186 -0.12 12.77 12.79
CA SER A 186 -0.01 12.26 11.42
C SER A 186 -1.33 12.44 10.68
N SER A 187 -1.37 13.40 9.75
CA SER A 187 -2.54 13.78 8.92
C SER A 187 -2.96 12.73 7.88
N GLY A 188 -2.47 11.48 7.99
CA GLY A 188 -2.82 10.40 7.06
C GLY A 188 -2.06 9.11 7.32
N SER A 189 -2.66 7.99 6.91
CA SER A 189 -2.15 6.62 7.10
C SER A 189 -2.69 5.71 6.01
N ALA A 190 -1.90 4.78 5.46
CA ALA A 190 -2.41 3.78 4.51
C ALA A 190 -3.43 2.78 5.14
N GLN A 191 -3.66 2.87 6.46
CA GLN A 191 -4.66 2.05 7.14
C GLN A 191 -6.08 2.50 6.78
N TRP A 192 -6.95 1.53 6.49
CA TRP A 192 -8.36 1.78 6.30
C TRP A 192 -9.08 2.08 7.62
N SER A 193 -10.12 2.91 7.52
CA SER A 193 -11.08 3.18 8.58
C SER A 193 -12.48 3.30 7.99
N LYS A 194 -13.52 3.20 8.82
CA LYS A 194 -14.90 3.43 8.40
C LYS A 194 -15.09 4.81 7.76
N GLN A 195 -14.42 5.83 8.31
CA GLN A 195 -14.43 7.19 7.76
C GLN A 195 -13.85 7.23 6.34
N LYS A 196 -12.68 6.60 6.12
CA LYS A 196 -12.06 6.54 4.78
C LYS A 196 -12.92 5.84 3.76
N VAL A 197 -13.57 4.74 4.13
CA VAL A 197 -14.50 4.05 3.23
C VAL A 197 -15.63 4.97 2.79
N GLY A 198 -16.21 5.76 3.70
CA GLY A 198 -17.20 6.77 3.35
C GLY A 198 -16.63 7.91 2.49
N GLU A 199 -15.39 8.32 2.75
CA GLU A 199 -14.75 9.41 2.03
C GLU A 199 -14.44 9.07 0.56
N VAL A 200 -14.10 7.82 0.24
CA VAL A 200 -13.80 7.39 -1.14
C VAL A 200 -14.93 7.77 -2.10
N ALA A 201 -16.19 7.54 -1.72
CA ALA A 201 -17.35 7.87 -2.55
C ALA A 201 -17.41 9.37 -2.87
N ARG A 202 -17.05 10.22 -1.91
CA ARG A 202 -17.00 11.67 -2.06
C ARG A 202 -15.83 12.08 -2.97
N ILE A 203 -14.61 11.75 -2.59
CA ILE A 203 -13.39 12.29 -3.24
C ILE A 203 -13.17 11.77 -4.67
N ARG A 204 -13.67 10.57 -5.00
CA ARG A 204 -13.54 10.04 -6.37
C ARG A 204 -14.38 10.81 -7.40
N THR A 205 -15.37 11.57 -6.94
CA THR A 205 -16.24 12.40 -7.80
C THR A 205 -15.80 13.85 -7.90
N GLU A 206 -14.91 14.30 -7.00
CA GLU A 206 -14.27 15.61 -7.10
C GLU A 206 -13.53 15.73 -8.42
N ASP A 207 -13.53 16.91 -9.03
CA ASP A 207 -12.83 17.15 -10.28
C ASP A 207 -11.32 17.33 -10.03
N MET A 208 -10.49 16.86 -10.96
CA MET A 208 -9.05 17.10 -10.91
C MET A 208 -8.68 17.94 -12.13
N PRO A 209 -8.32 19.22 -11.93
CA PRO A 209 -7.94 20.09 -13.04
C PRO A 209 -6.74 19.49 -13.80
N PRO A 210 -6.88 19.16 -15.09
CA PRO A 210 -5.78 18.58 -15.89
C PRO A 210 -4.55 19.47 -15.93
N GLN A 211 -4.73 20.80 -15.85
CA GLN A 211 -3.65 21.79 -15.86
C GLN A 211 -2.74 21.64 -14.64
N LEU A 212 -3.30 21.45 -13.45
CA LEU A 212 -2.50 21.25 -12.23
C LEU A 212 -1.65 19.98 -12.31
N LEU A 213 -2.22 18.91 -12.88
CA LEU A 213 -1.50 17.67 -13.12
C LEU A 213 -0.39 17.86 -14.15
N GLN A 214 -0.68 18.53 -15.27
CA GLN A 214 0.28 18.83 -16.32
C GLN A 214 1.46 19.65 -15.80
N GLU A 215 1.19 20.69 -15.00
CA GLU A 215 2.21 21.52 -14.35
C GLU A 215 3.06 20.71 -13.39
N ALA A 216 2.44 19.88 -12.54
CA ALA A 216 3.17 19.01 -11.62
C ALA A 216 4.09 18.03 -12.37
N ILE A 217 3.60 17.43 -13.46
CA ILE A 217 4.40 16.54 -14.32
C ILE A 217 5.55 17.32 -14.99
N ALA A 218 5.28 18.52 -15.52
CA ALA A 218 6.30 19.37 -16.14
C ALA A 218 7.42 19.71 -15.17
N VAL A 219 7.08 20.15 -13.95
CA VAL A 219 8.05 20.40 -12.87
C VAL A 219 8.83 19.14 -12.52
N ALA A 220 8.17 17.98 -12.44
CA ALA A 220 8.83 16.73 -12.09
C ALA A 220 9.76 16.21 -13.20
N LYS A 221 9.51 16.54 -14.47
CA LYS A 221 10.41 16.25 -15.60
C LYS A 221 11.71 17.03 -15.54
N LEU A 222 11.66 18.26 -15.03
CA LEU A 222 12.88 19.05 -14.79
C LEU A 222 13.80 18.23 -13.89
N ARG A 223 14.99 17.90 -14.39
CA ARG A 223 16.04 17.38 -13.53
C ARG A 223 16.33 18.51 -12.56
N PRO A 224 16.26 18.30 -11.23
CA PRO A 224 16.77 19.31 -10.33
C PRO A 224 18.18 19.57 -10.82
N GLY A 225 18.46 20.83 -11.19
CA GLY A 225 19.80 21.20 -11.57
C GLY A 225 20.70 20.60 -10.50
N SER A 226 21.75 19.88 -10.90
CA SER A 226 22.80 19.54 -9.98
C SER A 226 23.41 20.87 -9.58
N GLY A 227 22.73 21.61 -8.69
CA GLY A 227 23.16 22.90 -8.18
C GLY A 227 24.59 22.65 -7.81
N GLY A 228 25.49 23.28 -8.60
CA GLY A 228 26.85 22.79 -8.79
C GLY A 228 27.35 22.39 -7.43
N LYS A 229 27.70 21.10 -7.25
CA LYS A 229 28.15 20.61 -5.93
C LYS A 229 29.16 21.66 -5.49
N PRO A 230 28.93 22.39 -4.39
CA PRO A 230 29.87 23.43 -3.99
C PRO A 230 31.22 22.76 -4.01
N ALA A 231 32.15 23.30 -4.79
CA ALA A 231 33.46 22.72 -4.97
C ALA A 231 34.15 22.78 -3.60
N PHE A 232 33.90 21.76 -2.79
CA PHE A 232 34.61 21.56 -1.55
C PHE A 232 35.99 21.08 -1.97
N ALA A 233 36.86 22.04 -2.27
CA ALA A 233 38.24 21.84 -2.68
C ALA A 233 39.15 21.46 -1.50
N GLY A 234 38.59 21.26 -0.29
CA GLY A 234 39.33 20.87 0.90
C GLY A 234 39.22 19.37 1.17
N ASP A 235 40.35 18.76 1.53
CA ASP A 235 40.40 17.39 2.03
C ASP A 235 39.59 17.32 3.34
N ARG A 236 38.54 16.48 3.37
CA ARG A 236 37.69 16.31 4.54
C ARG A 236 38.35 15.27 5.46
N GLY A 237 39.04 15.74 6.48
CA GLY A 237 39.59 14.91 7.56
C GLY A 237 38.77 14.97 8.85
N PRO A 238 38.95 14.00 9.75
CA PRO A 238 38.48 14.14 11.12
C PRO A 238 39.28 15.22 11.88
N ASP A 239 38.73 15.77 12.95
CA ASP A 239 39.46 16.61 13.91
C ASP A 239 40.36 15.77 14.85
N ALA A 240 41.01 16.45 15.81
CA ALA A 240 41.85 15.81 16.82
C ALA A 240 41.08 14.78 17.69
N GLU A 241 39.74 14.92 17.80
CA GLU A 241 38.87 14.02 18.56
C GLU A 241 38.22 12.93 17.69
N ARG A 242 38.69 12.76 16.45
CA ARG A 242 38.13 11.81 15.46
C ARG A 242 36.67 12.10 15.07
N LYS A 243 36.18 13.32 15.26
CA LYS A 243 34.88 13.77 14.79
C LYS A 243 34.99 14.30 13.37
N TRP A 244 33.90 14.20 12.63
CA TRP A 244 33.79 14.65 11.24
C TRP A 244 32.80 15.81 11.16
N ARG A 245 33.16 16.89 10.47
CA ARG A 245 32.23 18.00 10.21
C ARG A 245 31.20 17.57 9.16
N CYS A 246 29.91 17.73 9.47
CA CYS A 246 28.84 17.55 8.50
C CYS A 246 28.75 18.77 7.58
N THR A 247 28.78 18.60 6.25
CA THR A 247 28.72 19.74 5.31
C THR A 247 27.34 20.37 5.15
N ARG A 248 26.31 19.87 5.86
CA ARG A 248 24.95 20.41 5.83
C ARG A 248 24.57 21.18 7.09
N CYS A 249 24.76 20.58 8.27
CA CYS A 249 24.48 21.25 9.55
C CYS A 249 25.73 21.87 10.19
N GLU A 250 26.90 21.67 9.59
CA GLU A 250 28.20 22.20 10.04
C GLU A 250 28.69 21.72 11.41
N LEU A 251 27.95 20.82 12.06
CA LEU A 251 28.33 20.23 13.34
C LEU A 251 29.39 19.13 13.19
N TRP A 252 30.32 19.07 14.16
CA TRP A 252 31.28 17.99 14.34
C TRP A 252 30.63 16.82 15.07
N LYS A 253 30.69 15.64 14.47
CA LYS A 253 29.97 14.44 14.92
C LYS A 253 30.86 13.21 14.84
N HIS A 254 30.66 12.23 15.71
CA HIS A 254 31.40 10.98 15.63
C HIS A 254 31.06 10.20 14.34
N GLU A 255 31.97 9.34 13.89
CA GLU A 255 31.87 8.60 12.62
C GLU A 255 30.57 7.78 12.52
N GLU A 256 30.10 7.23 13.64
CA GLU A 256 28.88 6.41 13.73
C GLU A 256 27.62 7.21 13.39
N GLN A 257 27.69 8.55 13.44
CA GLN A 257 26.60 9.44 13.05
C GLN A 257 26.59 9.75 11.55
N PHE A 258 27.45 9.11 10.76
CA PHE A 258 27.48 9.20 9.29
C PHE A 258 27.20 7.83 8.67
N TYR A 259 26.68 7.82 7.45
CA TYR A 259 26.67 6.59 6.65
C TYR A 259 28.07 6.34 6.09
N LYS A 260 28.44 5.07 5.96
CA LYS A 260 29.69 4.62 5.38
C LYS A 260 29.49 4.38 3.88
N GLN A 261 30.35 4.95 3.03
CA GLN A 261 30.36 4.67 1.61
C GLN A 261 31.53 3.75 1.28
N ALA A 262 31.25 2.61 0.67
CA ALA A 262 32.29 1.75 0.12
C ALA A 262 33.00 2.54 -0.99
N SER A 263 34.31 2.81 -0.81
CA SER A 263 35.14 3.38 -1.87
C SER A 263 35.81 2.26 -2.66
N ARG A 264 36.22 2.55 -3.90
CA ARG A 264 36.97 1.61 -4.74
C ARG A 264 38.33 1.21 -4.14
N ILE A 265 38.86 1.96 -3.18
CA ILE A 265 40.20 1.79 -2.62
C ILE A 265 40.14 1.02 -1.28
N ASN A 266 39.04 0.30 -0.99
CA ASN A 266 38.81 -0.37 0.31
C ASN A 266 38.85 0.54 1.56
N VAL A 267 39.06 1.85 1.40
CA VAL A 267 38.96 2.82 2.49
C VAL A 267 37.50 3.23 2.64
N VAL A 268 36.89 2.82 3.75
CA VAL A 268 35.52 3.22 4.06
C VAL A 268 35.55 4.65 4.60
N LYS A 269 35.05 5.61 3.83
CA LYS A 269 34.94 7.02 4.25
C LYS A 269 33.50 7.33 4.66
N PRO A 270 33.28 8.13 5.72
CA PRO A 270 31.95 8.61 6.08
C PRO A 270 31.44 9.60 5.03
N LEU A 271 30.14 9.55 4.74
CA LEU A 271 29.47 10.53 3.87
C LEU A 271 29.65 11.96 4.39
N ALA A 272 29.56 12.93 3.48
CA ALA A 272 29.66 14.36 3.81
C ALA A 272 28.55 14.84 4.76
N TRP A 273 27.38 14.19 4.72
CA TRP A 273 26.22 14.52 5.54
C TRP A 273 26.04 13.51 6.66
N CYS A 274 25.77 14.01 7.87
CA CYS A 274 25.38 13.14 8.99
C CYS A 274 24.05 12.44 8.67
N LYS A 275 23.78 11.33 9.37
CA LYS A 275 22.59 10.48 9.19
C LYS A 275 21.30 11.32 9.24
N GLN A 276 21.16 12.20 10.23
CA GLN A 276 19.98 13.08 10.34
C GLN A 276 19.81 13.97 9.11
N CYS A 277 20.84 14.74 8.75
CA CYS A 277 20.84 15.60 7.57
C CYS A 277 20.57 14.82 6.26
N TYR A 278 21.05 13.59 6.15
CA TYR A 278 20.73 12.72 5.02
C TYR A 278 19.25 12.35 5.01
N LEU A 279 18.72 11.87 6.15
CA LEU A 279 17.31 11.50 6.30
C LEU A 279 16.36 12.68 6.03
N ASP A 280 16.67 13.87 6.56
CA ASP A 280 15.89 15.08 6.31
C ASP A 280 15.86 15.43 4.82
N SER A 281 17.00 15.31 4.13
CA SER A 281 17.06 15.57 2.68
C SER A 281 16.27 14.54 1.89
N GLN A 282 16.37 13.26 2.25
CA GLN A 282 15.57 12.20 1.64
C GLN A 282 14.09 12.43 1.88
N SER A 283 13.69 12.85 3.08
CA SER A 283 12.30 13.21 3.43
C SER A 283 11.78 14.35 2.55
N ILE A 284 12.51 15.46 2.47
CA ILE A 284 12.16 16.61 1.60
C ILE A 284 12.07 16.17 0.14
N ARG A 285 13.06 15.41 -0.35
CA ARG A 285 13.07 14.90 -1.73
C ARG A 285 11.85 14.02 -2.00
N ARG A 286 11.52 13.09 -1.11
CA ARG A 286 10.38 12.17 -1.27
C ARG A 286 9.02 12.89 -1.15
N LYS A 287 8.95 14.10 -0.63
CA LYS A 287 7.72 14.93 -0.70
C LYS A 287 7.44 15.46 -2.12
N THR A 288 8.43 15.47 -3.01
CA THR A 288 8.25 15.89 -4.41
C THR A 288 7.76 14.72 -5.28
N LEU A 289 6.95 15.01 -6.29
CA LEU A 289 6.47 14.01 -7.28
C LEU A 289 7.63 13.18 -7.85
N ARG A 290 8.70 13.86 -8.30
CA ARG A 290 9.91 13.20 -8.84
C ARG A 290 10.60 12.33 -7.80
N GLY A 291 10.84 12.88 -6.61
CA GLY A 291 11.59 12.16 -5.58
C GLY A 291 10.86 10.93 -5.07
N HIS A 292 9.53 11.01 -4.90
CA HIS A 292 8.70 9.85 -4.54
C HIS A 292 8.67 8.81 -5.66
N GLY A 293 8.38 9.21 -6.90
CA GLY A 293 8.33 8.27 -8.03
C GLY A 293 9.65 7.55 -8.27
N MET A 294 10.78 8.25 -8.17
CA MET A 294 12.12 7.62 -8.24
C MET A 294 12.36 6.64 -7.09
N HIS A 295 11.85 6.93 -5.90
CA HIS A 295 11.92 6.00 -4.77
C HIS A 295 11.10 4.73 -5.05
N LEU A 296 9.87 4.87 -5.56
CA LEU A 296 9.03 3.73 -5.95
C LEU A 296 9.71 2.86 -7.02
N LEU A 297 10.28 3.45 -8.07
CA LEU A 297 11.04 2.71 -9.09
C LEU A 297 12.23 1.95 -8.50
N SER A 298 12.97 2.57 -7.59
CA SER A 298 14.09 1.93 -6.92
C SER A 298 13.64 0.71 -6.10
N VAL A 299 12.52 0.83 -5.37
CA VAL A 299 11.94 -0.26 -4.59
C VAL A 299 11.43 -1.36 -5.51
N ALA A 300 10.72 -1.02 -6.58
CA ALA A 300 10.21 -1.96 -7.57
C ALA A 300 11.34 -2.74 -8.24
N ARG A 301 12.43 -2.07 -8.65
CA ARG A 301 13.62 -2.70 -9.23
C ARG A 301 14.28 -3.67 -8.25
N HIS A 302 14.44 -3.27 -6.99
CA HIS A 302 15.01 -4.15 -5.97
C HIS A 302 14.15 -5.41 -5.76
N ARG A 303 12.82 -5.25 -5.69
CA ARG A 303 11.88 -6.39 -5.59
C ARG A 303 11.96 -7.31 -6.80
N ALA A 304 12.05 -6.74 -8.01
CA ALA A 304 12.20 -7.51 -9.25
C ALA A 304 13.50 -8.31 -9.26
N ALA A 305 14.62 -7.70 -8.84
CA ALA A 305 15.90 -8.41 -8.73
C ALA A 305 15.83 -9.57 -7.73
N ALA A 306 15.21 -9.34 -6.56
CA ALA A 306 15.02 -10.38 -5.53
C ALA A 306 14.08 -11.52 -5.97
N LYS A 307 13.30 -11.32 -7.04
CA LYS A 307 12.32 -12.28 -7.57
C LYS A 307 12.58 -12.66 -9.02
N ALA A 308 13.78 -12.42 -9.54
CA ALA A 308 14.11 -12.64 -10.95
C ALA A 308 13.86 -14.09 -11.41
N ALA A 309 13.99 -15.08 -10.53
CA ALA A 309 13.70 -16.49 -10.84
C ALA A 309 12.20 -16.85 -10.79
N ALA A 310 11.37 -16.03 -10.14
CA ALA A 310 9.95 -16.33 -9.89
C ALA A 310 8.99 -15.54 -10.77
N TRP A 311 9.44 -14.44 -11.39
CA TRP A 311 8.61 -13.58 -12.23
C TRP A 311 9.01 -13.67 -13.70
N HIS A 312 8.02 -13.64 -14.57
CA HIS A 312 8.23 -13.60 -16.01
C HIS A 312 8.64 -12.21 -16.48
N GLY A 313 9.60 -12.16 -17.42
CA GLY A 313 10.06 -10.95 -18.09
C GLY A 313 11.19 -10.21 -17.37
N THR A 314 11.61 -9.07 -17.95
CA THR A 314 12.63 -8.18 -17.40
C THR A 314 12.00 -6.88 -16.89
N PHE A 315 12.57 -6.30 -15.83
CA PHE A 315 12.14 -5.00 -15.32
C PHE A 315 12.35 -3.94 -16.41
N LYS A 316 11.26 -3.32 -16.89
CA LYS A 316 11.29 -2.35 -18.00
C LYS A 316 10.65 -1.01 -17.64
N LEU A 317 10.24 -0.83 -16.39
CA LEU A 317 9.56 0.39 -15.96
C LEU A 317 10.56 1.52 -15.67
N ASP A 318 10.38 2.68 -16.30
CA ASP A 318 11.19 3.87 -16.06
C ASP A 318 10.40 5.07 -15.52
N TRP A 319 11.06 6.23 -15.46
CA TRP A 319 10.46 7.46 -14.93
C TRP A 319 9.41 8.06 -15.86
N ASP A 320 9.62 8.00 -17.17
CA ASP A 320 8.67 8.53 -18.13
C ASP A 320 7.42 7.65 -18.19
N ASP A 321 7.56 6.32 -18.02
CA ASP A 321 6.42 5.41 -17.85
C ASP A 321 5.54 5.79 -16.66
N LEU A 322 6.13 6.11 -15.50
CA LEU A 322 5.37 6.55 -14.32
C LEU A 322 4.60 7.84 -14.56
N LEU A 323 5.24 8.83 -15.19
CA LEU A 323 4.59 10.09 -15.51
C LEU A 323 3.48 9.90 -16.54
N GLN A 324 3.68 9.01 -17.51
CA GLN A 324 2.66 8.67 -18.49
C GLN A 324 1.48 7.95 -17.86
N MET A 325 1.69 6.98 -16.96
CA MET A 325 0.61 6.36 -16.20
C MET A 325 -0.15 7.40 -15.37
N LEU A 326 0.57 8.30 -14.70
CA LEU A 326 -0.07 9.34 -13.88
C LEU A 326 -0.96 10.25 -14.74
N TRP A 327 -0.48 10.64 -15.93
CA TRP A 327 -1.25 11.40 -16.90
C TRP A 327 -2.47 10.64 -17.43
N LEU A 328 -2.27 9.41 -17.93
CA LEU A 328 -3.33 8.57 -18.51
C LEU A 328 -4.43 8.23 -17.49
N GLN A 329 -4.07 8.11 -16.21
CA GLN A 329 -5.02 7.91 -15.12
C GLN A 329 -5.64 9.22 -14.62
N GLY A 330 -5.34 10.36 -15.22
CA GLY A 330 -5.80 11.67 -14.79
C GLY A 330 -5.45 11.96 -13.33
N GLY A 331 -4.28 11.52 -12.87
CA GLY A 331 -3.78 11.67 -11.50
C GLY A 331 -4.53 10.86 -10.44
N ARG A 332 -5.29 9.83 -10.84
CA ARG A 332 -6.18 9.07 -9.93
C ARG A 332 -5.75 7.64 -9.74
N CYS A 333 -6.18 7.05 -8.63
CA CYS A 333 -6.03 5.63 -8.35
C CYS A 333 -6.75 4.81 -9.42
N TYR A 334 -6.05 3.84 -10.00
CA TYR A 334 -6.57 2.99 -11.06
C TYR A 334 -7.82 2.18 -10.67
N TYR A 335 -7.94 1.77 -9.41
CA TYR A 335 -9.08 0.98 -8.92
C TYR A 335 -10.28 1.83 -8.50
N SER A 336 -10.05 2.90 -7.74
CA SER A 336 -11.12 3.61 -7.02
C SER A 336 -11.43 5.00 -7.55
N GLY A 337 -10.57 5.57 -8.41
CA GLY A 337 -10.74 6.92 -8.93
C GLY A 337 -10.42 8.05 -7.94
N VAL A 338 -9.96 7.73 -6.73
CA VAL A 338 -9.54 8.75 -5.75
C VAL A 338 -8.31 9.51 -6.28
N PRO A 339 -8.22 10.83 -6.08
CA PRO A 339 -7.01 11.60 -6.41
C PRO A 339 -5.78 11.06 -5.68
N LEU A 340 -4.66 10.92 -6.40
CA LEU A 340 -3.43 10.43 -5.84
C LEU A 340 -2.60 11.56 -5.21
N CYS A 341 -2.13 11.34 -3.99
CA CYS A 341 -1.17 12.22 -3.34
C CYS A 341 0.26 11.81 -3.70
N CYS A 342 1.07 12.78 -4.11
CA CYS A 342 2.46 12.54 -4.52
C CYS A 342 3.49 12.73 -3.40
N ALA A 343 3.04 13.17 -2.22
CA ALA A 343 3.92 13.51 -1.10
C ALA A 343 4.20 12.28 -0.23
N ALA A 344 5.47 11.90 -0.07
CA ALA A 344 5.85 10.97 0.99
C ALA A 344 5.66 11.63 2.36
N GLY A 345 4.84 11.00 3.21
CA GLY A 345 4.55 11.45 4.55
C GLY A 345 3.26 10.83 5.08
N PRO A 346 2.77 11.27 6.23
CA PRO A 346 1.46 10.90 6.74
C PRO A 346 0.38 11.62 5.93
N ALA A 347 0.20 11.21 4.69
CA ALA A 347 -0.86 11.68 3.81
C ALA A 347 -1.70 10.48 3.39
N ASP A 348 -2.98 10.73 3.16
CA ASP A 348 -3.87 9.74 2.58
C ASP A 348 -3.69 9.68 1.07
N TRP A 349 -4.05 8.54 0.49
CA TRP A 349 -4.08 8.33 -0.95
C TRP A 349 -2.72 8.49 -1.62
N VAL A 350 -1.62 8.29 -0.87
CA VAL A 350 -0.26 8.31 -1.40
C VAL A 350 -0.14 7.24 -2.47
N TRP A 351 0.31 7.63 -3.66
CA TRP A 351 0.44 6.67 -4.76
C TRP A 351 1.55 5.64 -4.55
N SER A 352 1.30 4.45 -5.11
CA SER A 352 2.20 3.30 -5.20
C SER A 352 2.07 2.64 -6.57
N ILE A 353 3.04 1.79 -6.92
CA ILE A 353 3.03 0.99 -8.14
C ILE A 353 2.42 -0.37 -7.81
N GLU A 354 1.38 -0.75 -8.54
CA GLU A 354 0.73 -2.06 -8.43
C GLU A 354 0.86 -2.84 -9.73
N ARG A 355 1.07 -4.14 -9.61
CA ARG A 355 1.11 -5.06 -10.75
C ARG A 355 -0.26 -5.68 -10.95
N LEU A 356 -0.78 -5.63 -12.17
CA LEU A 356 -2.06 -6.23 -12.53
C LEU A 356 -1.98 -7.76 -12.50
N ASP A 357 -0.89 -8.32 -13.04
CA ASP A 357 -0.50 -9.72 -12.90
C ASP A 357 0.75 -9.83 -12.01
N ASN A 358 0.60 -10.55 -10.90
CA ASN A 358 1.67 -10.82 -9.94
C ASN A 358 2.74 -11.79 -10.45
N SER A 359 2.45 -12.55 -11.52
CA SER A 359 3.39 -13.47 -12.19
C SER A 359 4.35 -12.74 -13.14
N VAL A 360 3.97 -11.55 -13.62
CA VAL A 360 4.77 -10.72 -14.51
C VAL A 360 5.52 -9.66 -13.70
N THR A 361 6.73 -9.32 -14.12
CA THR A 361 7.53 -8.25 -13.49
C THR A 361 6.93 -6.85 -13.74
N TYR A 362 7.66 -5.80 -13.35
CA TYR A 362 7.23 -4.42 -13.56
C TYR A 362 7.52 -3.99 -15.01
N THR A 363 6.46 -3.93 -15.82
CA THR A 363 6.44 -3.32 -17.15
C THR A 363 5.33 -2.27 -17.21
N ARG A 364 5.37 -1.40 -18.22
CA ARG A 364 4.36 -0.36 -18.42
C ARG A 364 2.95 -0.94 -18.60
N GLU A 365 2.83 -2.08 -19.26
CA GLU A 365 1.55 -2.74 -19.58
C GLU A 365 0.98 -3.50 -18.36
N ASN A 366 1.86 -3.97 -17.47
CA ASN A 366 1.48 -4.73 -16.28
C ASN A 366 1.38 -3.87 -15.02
N CYS A 367 1.71 -2.59 -15.08
CA CYS A 367 1.70 -1.71 -13.91
C CYS A 367 0.63 -0.64 -14.02
N VAL A 368 0.10 -0.25 -12.86
CA VAL A 368 -0.80 0.87 -12.69
C VAL A 368 -0.44 1.62 -11.42
N LEU A 369 -0.91 2.86 -11.30
CA LEU A 369 -0.76 3.65 -10.07
C LEU A 369 -2.01 3.52 -9.21
N ILE A 370 -1.81 3.18 -7.94
CA ILE A 370 -2.90 3.03 -6.96
C ILE A 370 -2.60 3.85 -5.73
N ALA A 371 -3.64 4.21 -4.98
CA ALA A 371 -3.47 4.70 -3.62
C ALA A 371 -2.96 3.56 -2.72
N GLN A 372 -2.05 3.85 -1.80
CA GLN A 372 -1.38 2.86 -0.96
C GLN A 372 -2.37 2.06 -0.08
N GLU A 373 -3.52 2.65 0.25
CA GLU A 373 -4.63 1.97 0.91
C GLU A 373 -5.11 0.75 0.12
N PHE A 374 -5.01 0.76 -1.21
CA PHE A 374 -5.40 -0.36 -2.07
C PHE A 374 -4.28 -1.38 -2.28
N GLN A 375 -3.09 -1.15 -1.72
CA GLN A 375 -1.96 -2.06 -1.84
C GLN A 375 -2.02 -3.15 -0.76
N THR A 376 -2.82 -4.18 -1.04
CA THR A 376 -2.96 -5.35 -0.18
C THR A 376 -2.03 -6.47 -0.60
N SER A 377 -1.32 -7.08 0.35
CA SER A 377 -0.51 -8.25 0.08
C SER A 377 -1.37 -9.48 -0.23
N ASP A 378 -1.21 -10.06 -1.42
CA ASP A 378 -1.77 -11.36 -1.78
C ASP A 378 -0.77 -12.50 -1.53
N TYR A 379 -0.90 -13.12 -0.35
CA TYR A 379 -0.13 -14.32 0.00
C TYR A 379 -0.79 -15.61 -0.51
N SER A 380 -2.05 -15.57 -0.93
CA SER A 380 -2.78 -16.76 -1.38
C SER A 380 -2.19 -17.30 -2.67
N ARG A 381 -1.88 -16.47 -3.67
CA ARG A 381 -1.47 -16.98 -4.99
C ARG A 381 -0.06 -17.54 -5.05
N ASN A 382 0.89 -16.96 -4.33
CA ASN A 382 2.31 -17.28 -4.49
C ASN A 382 2.79 -18.52 -3.70
N SER A 383 1.97 -19.05 -2.79
CA SER A 383 2.40 -20.12 -1.88
C SER A 383 1.27 -21.06 -1.43
N ALA A 384 0.10 -20.99 -2.07
CA ALA A 384 -1.02 -21.79 -1.62
C ALA A 384 -0.75 -23.27 -1.83
N LYS A 385 -0.76 -24.00 -0.71
CA LYS A 385 -0.84 -25.46 -0.68
C LYS A 385 -2.27 -25.97 -0.98
N TYR A 386 -3.20 -25.06 -1.26
CA TYR A 386 -4.63 -25.27 -1.27
C TYR A 386 -5.26 -24.55 -2.47
N PRO A 387 -6.48 -24.91 -2.88
CA PRO A 387 -7.19 -24.16 -3.89
C PRO A 387 -7.35 -22.68 -3.49
N VAL A 388 -7.24 -21.81 -4.48
CA VAL A 388 -7.40 -20.36 -4.34
C VAL A 388 -8.70 -20.01 -5.05
N PHE A 389 -9.69 -19.56 -4.29
CA PHE A 389 -11.02 -19.19 -4.79
C PHE A 389 -11.14 -17.68 -5.03
N GLY A 390 -10.09 -16.93 -4.70
CA GLY A 390 -10.05 -15.50 -4.84
C GLY A 390 -8.77 -14.92 -4.25
N THR A 391 -8.74 -13.61 -4.19
CA THR A 391 -7.59 -12.85 -3.69
C THR A 391 -8.08 -11.69 -2.85
N ALA A 392 -7.27 -11.26 -1.87
CA ALA A 392 -7.48 -10.00 -1.16
C ALA A 392 -7.05 -8.78 -1.99
N GLN A 393 -6.37 -8.98 -3.13
CA GLN A 393 -5.97 -7.92 -4.04
C GLN A 393 -7.19 -7.13 -4.53
N TRP A 394 -7.06 -5.80 -4.54
CA TRP A 394 -8.08 -4.93 -5.10
C TRP A 394 -8.18 -5.08 -6.61
N SER A 395 -9.38 -4.85 -7.13
CA SER A 395 -9.67 -4.72 -8.55
C SER A 395 -10.71 -3.61 -8.76
N ARG A 396 -10.85 -3.13 -10.00
CA ARG A 396 -11.92 -2.17 -10.35
C ARG A 396 -13.30 -2.72 -10.05
N SER A 397 -13.54 -4.01 -10.29
CA SER A 397 -14.80 -4.68 -9.98
C SER A 397 -15.14 -4.61 -8.49
N LYS A 398 -14.17 -4.93 -7.62
CA LYS A 398 -14.36 -4.83 -6.16
C LYS A 398 -14.60 -3.40 -5.68
N ALA A 399 -13.81 -2.45 -6.18
CA ALA A 399 -14.01 -1.04 -5.85
C ALA A 399 -15.38 -0.55 -6.34
N SER A 400 -15.81 -1.00 -7.52
CA SER A 400 -17.10 -0.63 -8.09
C SER A 400 -18.28 -1.25 -7.36
N HIS A 401 -18.09 -2.43 -6.79
CA HIS A 401 -19.09 -3.05 -5.94
C HIS A 401 -19.39 -2.21 -4.69
N ILE A 402 -18.36 -1.62 -4.07
CA ILE A 402 -18.51 -0.86 -2.83
C ILE A 402 -18.96 0.59 -3.09
N TRP A 403 -18.37 1.24 -4.09
CA TRP A 403 -18.55 2.68 -4.32
C TRP A 403 -19.22 3.02 -5.65
N GLY A 404 -19.82 2.04 -6.33
CA GLY A 404 -20.42 2.19 -7.65
C GLY A 404 -19.39 2.24 -8.79
N PRO A 405 -19.83 2.16 -10.06
CA PRO A 405 -18.94 2.19 -11.22
C PRO A 405 -18.16 3.50 -11.27
N TYR A 406 -16.85 3.40 -11.48
CA TYR A 406 -15.99 4.55 -11.71
C TYR A 406 -15.75 4.69 -13.20
N VAL A 407 -16.28 5.74 -13.80
CA VAL A 407 -16.01 6.09 -15.20
C VAL A 407 -14.93 7.15 -15.19
N LEU A 408 -13.77 6.83 -15.77
CA LEU A 408 -12.78 7.84 -16.09
C LEU A 408 -13.45 8.82 -17.05
N LYS A 409 -13.65 10.07 -16.62
CA LYS A 409 -14.02 11.14 -17.55
C LYS A 409 -12.89 11.21 -18.56
N ASN A 410 -13.13 10.81 -19.81
CA ASN A 410 -12.13 10.82 -20.87
C ASN A 410 -11.48 12.20 -20.91
N THR A 411 -10.26 12.28 -20.39
CA THR A 411 -9.45 13.48 -20.45
C THR A 411 -8.96 13.60 -21.89
N VAL A 412 -9.71 14.37 -22.67
CA VAL A 412 -9.30 15.07 -23.90
C VAL A 412 -8.55 14.20 -24.92
N ASN A 413 -9.26 13.73 -25.94
CA ASN A 413 -8.68 13.24 -27.19
C ASN A 413 -7.84 14.33 -27.86
#